data_AF-A0A3P9LPH8-F1
#
_entry.id   AF-A0A3P9LPH8-F1
#
_cell.length_a   1.000
_cell.length_b   1.000
_cell.length_c   1.000
_cell.angle_alpha   90.00
_cell.angle_beta   90.00
_cell.angle_gamma   90.00
#
_symmetry.space_group_name_H-M   'P 1'
#
loop_
_entity.id
_entity.type
_entity.pdbx_description
1 polymer ?
#
loop_
_entity_poly.entity_id
_entity_poly.type
_entity_poly.pdbx_seq_one_letter_code
_entity_poly.pdbx_strand_id
1 'polypeptide(L)'
;VKSNLALSYVVSVAAGMSVGASFLLPWSMLPDVVDDFKVTNPNVHGHEAIFYSFYVFFIKFSSGLSLGISTLCLKFAGYVTGSCLQPESVSTTLKVLVSPFPIALIIVGLLILRMYPIDEKRRQSNSKVLQARLESESETPELGSIA
;
A
#
# COMPACT_ATOMS: atom_id res chain seq x y z
N VAL A 1 -20.98 -29.31 -13.04
CA VAL A 1 -20.50 -28.83 -11.71
C VAL A 1 -18.99 -29.03 -11.50
N LYS A 2 -18.38 -30.19 -11.81
CA LYS A 2 -16.92 -30.44 -11.62
C LYS A 2 -15.97 -29.55 -12.45
N SER A 3 -16.35 -29.12 -13.66
CA SER A 3 -15.47 -28.32 -14.55
C SER A 3 -15.16 -26.91 -14.04
N ASN A 4 -16.08 -26.30 -13.29
CA ASN A 4 -15.89 -24.93 -12.80
C ASN A 4 -15.16 -24.88 -11.46
N LEU A 5 -15.13 -26.00 -10.73
CA LEU A 5 -14.48 -26.07 -9.41
C LEU A 5 -12.96 -25.88 -9.54
N ALA A 6 -12.35 -26.59 -10.50
CA ALA A 6 -10.92 -26.47 -10.79
C ALA A 6 -10.56 -25.05 -11.24
N LEU A 7 -11.38 -24.45 -12.13
CA LEU A 7 -11.22 -23.07 -12.56
C LEU A 7 -11.32 -22.08 -11.38
N SER A 8 -12.31 -22.26 -10.50
CA SER A 8 -12.47 -21.44 -9.29
C SER A 8 -11.23 -21.53 -8.40
N TYR A 9 -10.68 -22.71 -8.17
CA TYR A 9 -9.44 -22.85 -7.38
C TYR A 9 -8.26 -22.13 -8.02
N VAL A 10 -8.05 -22.28 -9.33
CA VAL A 10 -6.97 -21.59 -10.05
C VAL A 10 -7.12 -20.07 -9.94
N VAL A 11 -8.34 -19.55 -10.14
CA VAL A 11 -8.63 -18.12 -10.02
C VAL A 11 -8.41 -17.63 -8.58
N SER A 12 -8.83 -18.40 -7.57
CA SER A 12 -8.62 -18.05 -6.16
C SER A 12 -7.13 -18.00 -5.80
N VAL A 13 -6.31 -18.93 -6.28
CA VAL A 13 -4.85 -18.92 -6.06
C VAL A 13 -4.21 -17.70 -6.72
N ALA A 14 -4.55 -17.42 -7.99
CA ALA A 14 -4.04 -16.26 -8.71
C ALA A 14 -4.45 -14.94 -8.03
N ALA A 15 -5.72 -14.83 -7.61
CA ALA A 15 -6.21 -13.68 -6.87
C ALA A 15 -5.47 -13.49 -5.53
N GLY A 16 -5.23 -14.58 -4.79
CA GLY A 16 -4.46 -14.56 -3.54
C GLY A 16 -3.04 -14.03 -3.73
N MET A 17 -2.33 -14.51 -4.76
CA MET A 17 -0.99 -14.00 -5.09
C MET A 17 -1.01 -12.50 -5.45
N SER A 18 -1.99 -12.07 -6.25
CA SER A 18 -2.14 -10.66 -6.61
C SER A 18 -2.40 -9.78 -5.39
N VAL A 19 -3.32 -10.18 -4.51
CA VAL A 19 -3.64 -9.43 -3.29
C VAL A 19 -2.42 -9.37 -2.36
N GLY A 20 -1.69 -10.48 -2.22
CA GLY A 20 -0.44 -10.53 -1.46
C GLY A 20 0.60 -9.55 -2.01
N ALA A 21 0.82 -9.54 -3.32
CA ALA A 21 1.74 -8.60 -3.96
C ALA A 21 1.29 -7.15 -3.74
N SER A 22 0.03 -6.81 -3.99
CA SER A 22 -0.49 -5.46 -3.79
C SER A 22 -0.39 -4.97 -2.34
N PHE A 23 -0.48 -5.88 -1.36
CA PHE A 23 -0.32 -5.53 0.05
C PHE A 23 1.16 -5.35 0.43
N LEU A 24 2.04 -6.26 0.01
CA LEU A 24 3.45 -6.25 0.42
C LEU A 24 4.29 -5.21 -0.31
N LEU A 25 3.98 -4.90 -1.57
CA LEU A 25 4.77 -3.99 -2.39
C LEU A 25 4.92 -2.59 -1.76
N PRO A 26 3.85 -1.89 -1.34
CA PRO A 26 4.00 -0.57 -0.74
C PRO A 26 4.77 -0.60 0.59
N TRP A 27 4.62 -1.68 1.38
CA TRP A 27 5.38 -1.86 2.62
C TRP A 27 6.88 -2.04 2.36
N SER A 28 7.26 -2.79 1.33
CA SER A 28 8.67 -2.96 0.97
C SER A 28 9.30 -1.73 0.33
N MET A 29 8.51 -0.89 -0.33
CA MET A 29 8.97 0.35 -0.98
C MET A 29 9.06 1.54 -0.01
N LEU A 30 8.38 1.48 1.13
CA LEU A 30 8.36 2.58 2.10
C LEU A 30 9.77 2.92 2.64
N PRO A 31 10.62 1.95 3.03
CA PRO A 31 12.01 2.23 3.40
C PRO A 31 12.80 2.92 2.29
N ASP A 32 12.61 2.53 1.02
CA ASP A 32 13.35 3.12 -0.10
C ASP A 32 13.07 4.63 -0.24
N VAL A 33 11.81 5.05 0.01
CA VAL A 33 11.42 6.48 0.02
C VAL A 33 12.04 7.21 1.20
N VAL A 34 12.04 6.59 2.38
CA VAL A 34 12.63 7.16 3.59
C VAL A 34 14.14 7.37 3.40
N ASP A 35 14.83 6.39 2.81
CA ASP A 35 16.26 6.45 2.53
C ASP A 35 16.57 7.52 1.48
N ASP A 36 15.78 7.63 0.40
CA ASP A 36 15.92 8.69 -0.61
C ASP A 36 15.73 10.09 0.00
N PHE A 37 14.78 10.24 0.93
CA PHE A 37 14.56 11.49 1.64
C PHE A 37 15.74 11.87 2.54
N LYS A 38 16.32 10.90 3.27
CA LYS A 38 17.51 11.10 4.13
C LYS A 38 18.75 11.50 3.34
N VAL A 39 18.96 10.90 2.17
CA VAL A 39 20.10 11.22 1.31
C VAL A 39 19.98 12.66 0.79
N THR A 40 18.77 13.04 0.36
CA THR A 40 18.48 14.37 -0.18
C THR A 40 18.48 15.47 0.89
N ASN A 41 18.08 15.15 2.12
CA ASN A 41 17.95 16.11 3.23
C ASN A 41 18.84 15.72 4.42
N PRO A 42 20.17 15.84 4.31
CA PRO A 42 21.11 15.37 5.34
C PRO A 42 20.97 16.10 6.69
N ASN A 43 20.41 17.30 6.70
CA ASN A 43 20.24 18.09 7.93
C ASN A 43 18.96 17.73 8.71
N VAL A 44 18.06 16.95 8.11
CA VAL A 44 16.73 16.66 8.66
C VAL A 44 16.69 15.23 9.19
N HIS A 45 16.57 15.10 10.51
CA HIS A 45 16.59 13.81 11.21
C HIS A 45 15.22 13.47 11.81
N GLY A 46 14.99 12.19 12.13
CA GLY A 46 13.80 11.74 12.87
C GLY A 46 12.47 11.71 12.11
N HIS A 47 12.45 12.03 10.81
CA HIS A 47 11.21 12.07 10.02
C HIS A 47 10.68 10.69 9.62
N GLU A 48 11.44 9.63 9.84
CA GLU A 48 11.04 8.24 9.56
C GLU A 48 9.71 7.90 10.24
N ALA A 49 9.58 8.25 11.52
CA ALA A 49 8.37 8.01 12.30
C ALA A 49 7.14 8.68 11.67
N ILE A 50 7.30 9.86 11.07
CA ILE A 50 6.22 10.58 10.39
C ILE A 50 5.81 9.82 9.12
N PHE A 51 6.77 9.38 8.30
CA PHE A 51 6.46 8.60 7.09
C PHE A 51 5.71 7.31 7.41
N TYR A 52 6.19 6.51 8.37
CA TYR A 52 5.52 5.28 8.79
C TYR A 52 4.14 5.54 9.41
N SER A 53 4.03 6.52 10.31
CA SER A 53 2.76 6.85 10.97
C SER A 53 1.73 7.36 9.97
N PHE A 54 2.13 8.23 9.05
CA PHE A 54 1.26 8.76 7.99
C PHE A 54 0.77 7.64 7.08
N TYR A 55 1.67 6.76 6.63
CA TYR A 55 1.31 5.61 5.81
C TYR A 55 0.26 4.71 6.48
N VAL A 56 0.51 4.30 7.74
CA VAL A 56 -0.43 3.45 8.49
C VAL A 56 -1.74 4.18 8.79
N PHE A 57 -1.69 5.47 9.11
CA PHE A 57 -2.88 6.30 9.31
C PHE A 57 -3.78 6.28 8.07
N PHE A 58 -3.22 6.50 6.88
CA PHE A 58 -3.99 6.49 5.64
C PHE A 58 -4.57 5.12 5.28
N ILE A 59 -3.86 4.02 5.59
CA ILE A 59 -4.41 2.67 5.44
C ILE A 59 -5.67 2.49 6.31
N LYS A 60 -5.59 2.88 7.58
CA LYS A 60 -6.70 2.75 8.53
C LYS A 60 -7.85 3.68 8.17
N PHE A 61 -7.52 4.93 7.80
CA PHE A 61 -8.49 5.91 7.33
C PHE A 61 -9.22 5.42 6.07
N SER A 62 -8.49 4.91 5.07
CA SER A 62 -9.04 4.36 3.84
C SER A 62 -9.97 3.17 4.10
N SER A 63 -9.59 2.30 5.05
CA SER A 63 -10.42 1.15 5.44
C SER A 63 -11.76 1.61 6.07
N GLY A 64 -11.72 2.61 6.96
CA GLY A 64 -12.92 3.21 7.55
C GLY A 64 -13.78 3.93 6.50
N LEU A 65 -13.14 4.70 5.62
CA LEU A 65 -13.80 5.43 4.55
C LEU A 65 -14.49 4.47 3.55
N SER A 66 -13.80 3.39 3.16
CA SER A 66 -14.33 2.35 2.27
C SER A 66 -15.59 1.71 2.87
N LEU A 67 -15.56 1.36 4.16
CA LEU A 67 -16.71 0.79 4.86
C LEU A 67 -17.88 1.80 4.93
N GLY A 68 -17.58 3.07 5.21
CA GLY A 68 -18.57 4.15 5.24
C GLY A 68 -19.26 4.35 3.88
N ILE A 69 -18.47 4.48 2.80
CA ILE A 69 -18.98 4.62 1.43
C ILE A 69 -19.81 3.40 1.06
N SER A 70 -19.32 2.19 1.36
CA SER A 70 -20.04 0.95 1.06
C SER A 70 -21.40 0.89 1.73
N THR A 71 -21.47 1.28 3.00
CA THR A 71 -22.71 1.33 3.77
C THR A 71 -23.69 2.36 3.19
N LEU A 72 -23.18 3.54 2.82
CA LEU A 72 -23.99 4.60 2.26
C LEU A 72 -24.57 4.22 0.88
N CYS A 73 -23.75 3.62 0.02
CA CYS A 73 -24.19 3.09 -1.27
C CYS A 73 -25.29 2.04 -1.11
N LEU A 74 -25.16 1.13 -0.14
CA LEU A 74 -26.17 0.12 0.16
C LEU A 74 -27.47 0.74 0.69
N LYS A 75 -27.37 1.75 1.56
CA LYS A 75 -28.54 2.49 2.05
C LYS A 75 -29.31 3.15 0.90
N PHE A 76 -28.60 3.82 -0.02
CA PHE A 76 -29.23 4.42 -1.20
C PHE A 76 -29.81 3.39 -2.19
N ALA A 77 -29.21 2.21 -2.28
CA ALA A 77 -29.74 1.11 -3.10
C ALA A 77 -31.03 0.49 -2.54
N GLY A 78 -31.47 0.88 -1.33
CA GLY A 78 -32.68 0.36 -0.69
C GLY A 78 -32.42 -0.90 0.14
N TYR A 79 -31.21 -1.06 0.70
CA TYR A 79 -30.88 -2.19 1.56
C TYR A 79 -31.77 -2.24 2.82
N VAL A 80 -32.51 -3.34 2.98
CA VAL A 80 -33.35 -3.63 4.14
C VAL A 80 -32.71 -4.73 4.99
N THR A 81 -32.31 -4.37 6.21
CA THR A 81 -31.68 -5.30 7.15
C THR A 81 -32.68 -6.38 7.58
N GLY A 82 -32.28 -7.65 7.51
CA GLY A 82 -33.08 -8.79 8.00
C GLY A 82 -34.20 -9.27 7.08
N SER A 83 -34.39 -8.66 5.91
CA SER A 83 -35.33 -9.17 4.90
C SER A 83 -34.72 -10.36 4.14
N CYS A 84 -35.51 -11.41 3.92
CA CYS A 84 -35.12 -12.54 3.06
C CYS A 84 -35.04 -12.16 1.57
N LEU A 85 -35.80 -11.13 1.17
CA LEU A 85 -35.83 -10.61 -0.20
C LEU A 85 -35.24 -9.20 -0.22
N GLN A 86 -34.23 -9.01 -1.05
CA GLN A 86 -33.61 -7.70 -1.29
C GLN A 86 -33.87 -7.25 -2.73
N PRO A 87 -34.00 -5.94 -2.96
CA PRO A 87 -34.23 -5.42 -4.29
C PRO A 87 -33.01 -5.67 -5.20
N GLU A 88 -33.25 -5.82 -6.50
CA GLU A 88 -32.21 -6.10 -7.49
C GLU A 88 -31.13 -5.00 -7.56
N SER A 89 -31.52 -3.76 -7.24
CA SER A 89 -30.61 -2.61 -7.09
C SER A 89 -29.46 -2.91 -6.13
N VAL A 90 -29.71 -3.55 -4.99
CA VAL A 90 -28.69 -3.90 -3.98
C VAL A 90 -27.69 -4.91 -4.55
N SER A 91 -28.16 -5.91 -5.28
CA SER A 91 -27.30 -6.91 -5.94
C SER A 91 -26.38 -6.26 -6.96
N THR A 92 -26.91 -5.33 -7.77
CA THR A 92 -26.13 -4.57 -8.74
C THR A 92 -25.10 -3.67 -8.07
N THR A 93 -25.49 -2.94 -7.00
CA THR A 93 -24.57 -2.11 -6.22
C THR A 93 -23.42 -2.93 -5.63
N LEU A 94 -23.71 -4.09 -5.02
CA LEU A 94 -22.68 -4.99 -4.49
C LEU A 94 -21.72 -5.47 -5.57
N LYS A 95 -22.24 -5.92 -6.73
CA LYS A 95 -21.40 -6.35 -7.86
C LYS A 95 -20.47 -5.23 -8.30
N VAL A 96 -20.98 -4.00 -8.42
CA VAL A 96 -20.17 -2.83 -8.81
C VAL A 96 -19.10 -2.51 -7.78
N LEU A 97 -19.45 -2.56 -6.50
CA LEU A 97 -18.57 -2.18 -5.40
C LEU A 97 -17.45 -3.19 -5.16
N VAL A 98 -17.69 -4.47 -5.46
CA VAL A 98 -16.73 -5.56 -5.24
C VAL A 98 -15.87 -5.84 -6.49
N SER A 99 -16.36 -5.54 -7.71
CA SER A 99 -15.67 -5.90 -8.96
C SER A 99 -15.13 -4.70 -9.75
N PRO A 100 -15.92 -3.95 -10.54
CA PRO A 100 -15.38 -2.90 -11.41
C PRO A 100 -14.75 -1.74 -10.64
N PHE A 101 -15.27 -1.40 -9.46
CA PHE A 101 -14.71 -0.29 -8.67
C PHE A 101 -13.29 -0.61 -8.14
N PRO A 102 -13.03 -1.75 -7.47
CA PRO A 102 -11.67 -2.14 -7.09
C PRO A 102 -10.73 -2.32 -8.29
N ILE A 103 -11.21 -2.85 -9.42
CA ILE A 103 -10.41 -3.00 -10.64
C ILE A 103 -9.92 -1.64 -11.14
N ALA A 104 -10.80 -0.63 -11.20
CA ALA A 104 -10.42 0.72 -11.60
C ALA A 104 -9.37 1.32 -10.67
N LEU A 105 -9.51 1.13 -9.35
CA LEU A 105 -8.52 1.59 -8.37
C LEU A 105 -7.16 0.90 -8.52
N ILE A 106 -7.15 -0.41 -8.82
CA ILE A 106 -5.91 -1.15 -9.09
C ILE A 106 -5.21 -0.59 -10.34
N ILE A 107 -5.94 -0.32 -11.43
CA ILE A 107 -5.37 0.25 -12.65
C ILE A 107 -4.72 1.61 -12.37
N VAL A 108 -5.38 2.47 -11.59
CA VAL A 108 -4.83 3.75 -11.16
C VAL A 108 -3.57 3.55 -10.31
N GLY A 109 -3.59 2.61 -9.36
CA GLY A 109 -2.42 2.27 -8.53
C GLY A 109 -1.23 1.78 -9.36
N LEU A 110 -1.46 0.94 -10.35
CA LEU A 110 -0.42 0.47 -11.28
C LEU A 110 0.15 1.61 -12.13
N LEU A 111 -0.68 2.57 -12.55
CA LEU A 111 -0.23 3.75 -13.29
C LEU A 111 0.66 4.65 -12.41
N ILE A 112 0.31 4.83 -11.13
CA ILE A 112 1.15 5.55 -10.16
C ILE A 112 2.49 4.82 -9.96
N LEU A 113 2.47 3.50 -9.79
CA LEU A 113 3.70 2.70 -9.67
C LEU A 113 4.57 2.78 -10.94
N ARG A 114 3.96 2.88 -12.12
CA ARG A 114 4.68 3.07 -13.40
C ARG A 114 5.43 4.41 -13.46
N MET A 115 4.90 5.44 -12.80
CA MET A 115 5.52 6.77 -12.69
C MET A 115 6.49 6.90 -11.52
N TYR A 116 6.73 5.81 -10.77
CA TYR A 116 7.60 5.83 -9.60
C TYR A 116 9.07 6.04 -10.02
N PRO A 117 9.74 7.10 -9.53
CA PRO A 117 11.04 7.52 -10.06
C PRO A 117 12.25 6.85 -9.37
N ILE A 118 12.04 5.99 -8.37
CA ILE A 118 13.14 5.32 -7.65
C ILE A 118 13.40 3.97 -8.33
N ASP A 119 14.37 3.98 -9.24
CA ASP A 119 14.89 2.77 -9.88
C ASP A 119 15.93 2.07 -8.97
N GLU A 120 16.21 0.80 -9.27
CA GLU A 120 17.19 -0.02 -8.53
C GLU A 120 18.58 0.65 -8.44
N LYS A 121 18.99 1.38 -9.49
CA LYS A 121 20.25 2.15 -9.47
C LYS A 121 20.25 3.22 -8.38
N ARG A 122 19.15 3.96 -8.25
CA ARG A 122 19.00 5.02 -7.25
C ARG A 122 18.94 4.45 -5.85
N ARG A 123 18.18 3.37 -5.67
CA ARG A 123 18.12 2.60 -4.43
C ARG A 123 19.50 2.11 -3.96
N GLN A 124 20.29 1.51 -4.86
CA GLN A 124 21.66 1.07 -4.54
C GLN A 124 22.59 2.25 -4.21
N SER A 125 22.47 3.36 -4.94
CA SER A 125 23.25 4.58 -4.65
C SER A 125 22.94 5.11 -3.25
N ASN A 126 21.66 5.21 -2.89
CA ASN A 126 21.23 5.71 -1.58
C ASN A 126 21.76 4.82 -0.45
N SER A 127 21.65 3.49 -0.60
CA SER A 127 22.17 2.53 0.37
C SER A 127 23.68 2.71 0.62
N LYS A 128 24.48 2.90 -0.43
CA LYS A 128 25.94 3.15 -0.29
C LYS A 128 26.25 4.46 0.42
N VAL A 129 25.53 5.53 0.09
CA VAL A 129 25.73 6.85 0.73
C VAL A 129 25.41 6.77 2.22
N LEU A 130 24.33 6.09 2.60
CA LEU A 130 23.95 5.92 4.00
C LEU A 130 24.96 5.05 4.76
N GLN A 131 25.47 3.97 4.15
CA GLN A 131 26.53 3.14 4.74
C GLN A 131 27.81 3.94 5.00
N ALA A 132 28.28 4.71 4.02
CA ALA A 132 29.48 5.54 4.18
C ALA A 132 29.35 6.60 5.29
N ARG A 133 28.15 7.16 5.48
CA ARG A 133 27.87 8.09 6.59
C ARG A 133 27.97 7.40 7.95
N LEU A 134 27.40 6.20 8.08
CA LEU A 134 27.47 5.40 9.30
C LEU A 134 28.92 5.04 9.66
N GLU A 135 29.74 4.67 8.67
CA GLU A 135 31.17 4.39 8.86
C GLU A 135 31.91 5.65 9.35
N SER A 136 31.70 6.81 8.71
CA SER A 136 32.33 8.06 9.13
C SER A 136 31.95 8.49 10.57
N GLU A 137 30.70 8.26 10.97
CA GLU A 137 30.22 8.59 12.32
C GLU A 137 30.78 7.64 13.37
N SER A 138 31.09 6.38 12.99
CA SER A 138 31.73 5.38 13.85
C SER A 138 33.24 5.58 14.02
N GLU A 139 33.91 6.29 13.11
CA GLU A 139 35.34 6.63 13.21
C GLU A 139 35.59 7.93 14.00
N THR A 140 34.65 8.88 13.98
CA THR A 140 34.71 10.12 14.78
C THR A 140 34.71 10.02 16.32
N PRO A 141 34.21 8.96 17.00
CA PRO A 141 34.23 8.88 18.48
C PRO A 141 35.66 8.75 19.03
N GLU A 142 36.59 8.21 18.25
CA GLU A 142 37.98 7.96 18.67
C GLU A 142 38.83 9.25 18.68
N LEU A 143 38.49 10.26 17.89
CA LEU A 143 39.24 11.53 17.82
C LEU A 143 38.83 12.54 18.91
N GLY A 144 37.64 12.39 19.50
CA GLY A 144 37.13 13.25 20.58
C GLY A 144 37.59 12.85 21.98
N SER A 145 38.24 11.69 22.14
CA SER A 145 38.74 11.21 23.43
C SER A 145 40.21 11.59 23.72
N ILE A 146 40.88 12.29 22.80
CA ILE A 146 42.30 12.70 22.90
C ILE A 146 42.45 14.22 23.03
N ALA A 147 41.39 14.94 23.41
CA ALA A 147 41.42 16.38 23.71
C ALA A 147 40.99 16.67 25.16
#